data_AF-A0A368VVX0-F1
#
_entry.id   AF-A0A368VVX0-F1
#
_cell.length_a   1.000
_cell.length_b   1.000
_cell.length_c   1.000
_cell.angle_alpha   90.00
_cell.angle_beta   90.00
_cell.angle_gamma   90.00
#
_symmetry.space_group_name_H-M   'P 1'
#
loop_
_entity.id
_entity.type
_entity.pdbx_description
1 polymer ?
#
loop_
_entity_poly.entity_id
_entity_poly.type
_entity_poly.pdbx_seq_one_letter_code
_entity_poly.pdbx_strand_id
1 'polypeptide(L)'
;MSREIRAYELAALKEIAEMLNSTNNMDQMLNDVLDKLLHVTGFTTGWIFIMDNTSDRICAATHNLPQALIARNQAVMCGEECWCVESYKQNKLHHAVNIIECSRITYAVTQQLGDNEGVSHHATVPLKAGMDRFGLLNVAQAGKDHFTDEELALLQAVAYQIGTAIKRIRIYQAQEQNAIHYAKLGDVIQQINAIQDINQFPLQAVKYIGDTFNWQHVSLFMYEKQQLSLRAHYTNNHVNKEWLSLAIDQAGPVSLAYRDNRLVIISDSHEEPCTTLLSTIGIPPFSSAAAIPLRIRNRPIGVLFISSQLRKQFDVYHEDFMYSLGDHFTLSVENLRVYEQRRELARLEERNRMARDLHDSVAQKVFSLSFLAKGAETVLAGKEPVVLRSLQEISQLSQEALKEMRTLIWQLRPAGLEHGLLPALKQYGQSMDLNVYEHVEGVRELPRAIEEAFWRIGQEALNNVKKHAGTNAVYIQLVKSEHSASLEITDRGSGFSARKREGRQTMGLLSMRERAETLGGELSITSGIGKPTIVKATIPFSAELDICDEIRDEEQS
;
A
#
# COMPACT_ATOMS: atom_id res chain seq x y z
N MET A 1 -41.17 -36.97 45.02
CA MET A 1 -40.84 -35.59 45.44
C MET A 1 -39.44 -35.14 45.02
N SER A 2 -38.32 -35.45 45.71
CA SER A 2 -36.98 -34.90 45.35
C SER A 2 -36.50 -35.23 43.92
N ARG A 3 -36.82 -36.43 43.39
CA ARG A 3 -36.37 -36.86 42.06
C ARG A 3 -37.13 -36.21 40.89
N GLU A 4 -38.41 -35.90 41.09
CA GLU A 4 -39.29 -35.29 40.07
C GLU A 4 -39.03 -33.78 39.95
N ILE A 5 -38.81 -33.09 41.08
CA ILE A 5 -38.44 -31.67 41.10
C ILE A 5 -37.10 -31.47 40.37
N ARG A 6 -36.11 -32.31 40.65
CA ARG A 6 -34.80 -32.26 40.00
C ARG A 6 -34.87 -32.59 38.50
N ALA A 7 -35.80 -33.45 38.08
CA ALA A 7 -36.04 -33.73 36.67
C ALA A 7 -36.69 -32.54 35.95
N TYR A 8 -37.60 -31.83 36.62
CA TYR A 8 -38.24 -30.61 36.11
C TYR A 8 -37.23 -29.46 35.97
N GLU A 9 -36.36 -29.24 36.96
CA GLU A 9 -35.27 -28.24 36.90
C GLU A 9 -34.29 -28.53 35.76
N LEU A 10 -33.91 -29.80 35.57
CA LEU A 10 -33.03 -30.20 34.47
C LEU A 10 -33.69 -30.01 33.10
N ALA A 11 -34.98 -30.33 32.97
CA ALA A 11 -35.73 -30.10 31.75
C ALA A 11 -35.80 -28.60 31.43
N ALA A 12 -36.01 -27.77 32.44
CA ALA A 12 -36.10 -26.34 32.25
C ALA A 12 -34.75 -25.67 31.95
N LEU A 13 -33.66 -26.10 32.60
CA LEU A 13 -32.31 -25.69 32.24
C LEU A 13 -31.98 -26.07 30.80
N LYS A 14 -32.43 -27.24 30.34
CA LYS A 14 -32.28 -27.67 28.96
C LYS A 14 -33.07 -26.76 28.01
N GLU A 15 -34.33 -26.47 28.29
CA GLU A 15 -35.15 -25.58 27.46
C GLU A 15 -34.57 -24.16 27.37
N ILE A 16 -34.09 -23.62 28.49
CA ILE A 16 -33.39 -22.33 28.51
C ILE A 16 -32.12 -22.40 27.66
N ALA A 17 -31.34 -23.48 27.75
CA ALA A 17 -30.15 -23.68 26.93
C ALA A 17 -30.49 -23.76 25.42
N GLU A 18 -31.57 -24.45 25.05
CA GLU A 18 -32.03 -24.54 23.65
C GLU A 18 -32.43 -23.16 23.11
N MET A 19 -33.18 -22.38 23.90
CA MET A 19 -33.59 -21.01 23.56
C MET A 19 -32.40 -20.04 23.44
N LEU A 20 -31.44 -20.11 24.37
CA LEU A 20 -30.21 -19.32 24.31
C LEU A 20 -29.39 -19.60 23.05
N ASN A 21 -29.64 -20.72 22.36
CA ASN A 21 -28.92 -21.12 21.14
C ASN A 21 -29.73 -20.89 19.84
N SER A 22 -30.98 -20.46 19.91
CA SER A 22 -31.85 -20.34 18.72
C SER A 22 -31.81 -18.98 18.02
N THR A 23 -31.34 -17.93 18.71
CA THR A 23 -31.31 -16.55 18.17
C THR A 23 -29.93 -15.91 18.32
N ASN A 24 -29.60 -15.03 17.37
CA ASN A 24 -28.42 -14.16 17.41
C ASN A 24 -28.77 -12.70 17.74
N ASN A 25 -30.06 -12.41 18.00
CA ASN A 25 -30.49 -11.10 18.48
C ASN A 25 -30.44 -11.08 20.02
N MET A 26 -29.55 -10.26 20.58
CA MET A 26 -29.32 -10.17 22.02
C MET A 26 -30.55 -9.71 22.80
N ASP A 27 -31.26 -8.68 22.32
CA ASP A 27 -32.42 -8.14 23.03
C ASP A 27 -33.56 -9.17 23.08
N GLN A 28 -33.83 -9.82 21.94
CA GLN A 28 -34.81 -10.89 21.86
C GLN A 28 -34.42 -12.06 22.79
N MET A 29 -33.17 -12.50 22.73
CA MET A 29 -32.66 -13.59 23.58
C MET A 29 -32.85 -13.28 25.08
N LEU A 30 -32.50 -12.07 25.52
CA LEU A 30 -32.59 -11.69 26.93
C LEU A 30 -34.04 -11.62 27.41
N ASN A 31 -34.95 -11.13 26.58
CA ASN A 31 -36.38 -11.07 26.92
C ASN A 31 -37.00 -12.47 26.98
N ASP A 32 -36.75 -13.32 25.99
CA ASP A 32 -37.32 -14.68 25.92
C ASP A 32 -36.81 -15.54 27.08
N VAL A 33 -35.51 -15.47 27.39
CA VAL A 33 -34.90 -16.25 28.46
C VAL A 33 -35.34 -15.77 29.84
N LEU A 34 -35.52 -14.46 30.02
CA LEU A 34 -36.02 -13.92 31.27
C LEU A 34 -37.48 -14.34 31.51
N ASP A 35 -38.35 -14.28 30.50
CA ASP A 35 -39.74 -14.77 30.58
C ASP A 35 -39.77 -16.26 30.96
N LYS A 36 -38.98 -17.06 30.24
CA LYS A 36 -38.91 -18.50 30.46
C LYS A 36 -38.37 -18.84 31.85
N LEU A 37 -37.34 -18.12 32.31
CA LEU A 37 -36.78 -18.29 33.65
C LEU A 37 -37.84 -18.07 34.72
N LEU A 38 -38.59 -16.96 34.62
CA LEU A 38 -39.66 -16.64 35.58
C LEU A 38 -40.75 -17.72 35.56
N HIS A 39 -41.17 -18.16 34.38
CA HIS A 39 -42.16 -19.22 34.23
C HIS A 39 -41.73 -20.56 34.86
N VAL A 40 -40.46 -20.95 34.65
CA VAL A 40 -39.88 -22.21 35.14
C VAL A 40 -39.70 -22.21 36.65
N THR A 41 -39.21 -21.09 37.18
CA THR A 41 -38.86 -20.97 38.61
C THR A 41 -40.05 -20.61 39.47
N GLY A 42 -41.14 -20.13 38.85
CA GLY A 42 -42.30 -19.60 39.55
C GLY A 42 -42.09 -18.20 40.14
N PHE A 43 -40.95 -17.56 39.86
CA PHE A 43 -40.72 -16.17 40.25
C PHE A 43 -41.55 -15.22 39.39
N THR A 44 -42.07 -14.15 39.99
CA THR A 44 -43.01 -13.26 39.31
C THR A 44 -42.34 -12.13 38.56
N THR A 45 -41.19 -11.66 39.01
CA THR A 45 -40.57 -10.41 38.53
C THR A 45 -39.10 -10.62 38.20
N GLY A 46 -38.62 -10.02 37.11
CA GLY A 46 -37.20 -10.08 36.76
C GLY A 46 -36.74 -8.93 35.86
N TRP A 47 -35.45 -8.62 35.92
CA TRP A 47 -34.83 -7.64 35.03
C TRP A 47 -33.34 -7.90 34.83
N ILE A 48 -32.85 -7.56 33.63
CA ILE A 48 -31.46 -7.73 33.22
C ILE A 48 -30.85 -6.36 32.89
N PHE A 49 -29.69 -6.08 33.49
CA PHE A 49 -28.83 -4.96 33.09
C PHE A 49 -27.67 -5.46 32.25
N ILE A 50 -27.46 -4.85 31.09
CA ILE A 50 -26.20 -4.95 30.36
C ILE A 50 -25.36 -3.72 30.70
N MET A 51 -24.10 -3.95 31.03
CA MET A 51 -23.16 -2.90 31.44
C MET A 51 -21.92 -2.95 30.55
N ASP A 52 -21.83 -1.99 29.62
CA ASP A 52 -20.63 -1.75 28.84
C ASP A 52 -19.74 -0.68 29.47
N ASN A 53 -18.47 -0.64 29.08
CA ASN A 53 -17.45 0.30 29.61
C ASN A 53 -17.73 1.78 29.28
N THR A 54 -18.73 2.08 28.44
CA THR A 54 -19.10 3.43 28.00
C THR A 54 -20.44 3.83 28.61
N SER A 55 -20.44 4.07 29.92
CA SER A 55 -21.37 4.86 30.75
C SER A 55 -22.90 4.80 30.62
N ASP A 56 -23.53 4.10 29.68
CA ASP A 56 -24.99 3.98 29.63
C ASP A 56 -25.46 2.61 30.12
N ARG A 57 -26.21 2.62 31.23
CA ARG A 57 -26.91 1.46 31.78
C ARG A 57 -28.15 1.21 30.91
N ILE A 58 -28.15 0.11 30.18
CA ILE A 58 -29.34 -0.31 29.43
C ILE A 58 -30.02 -1.41 30.23
N CYS A 59 -31.25 -1.15 30.68
CA CYS A 59 -32.14 -2.21 31.13
C CYS A 59 -32.55 -2.99 29.87
N ALA A 60 -31.88 -4.12 29.63
CA ALA A 60 -31.96 -4.84 28.36
C ALA A 60 -33.21 -5.74 28.27
N ALA A 61 -33.71 -6.22 29.41
CA ALA A 61 -34.95 -6.99 29.49
C ALA A 61 -35.63 -6.76 30.84
N THR A 62 -36.96 -6.73 30.84
CA THR A 62 -37.78 -6.55 32.06
C THR A 62 -39.06 -7.35 31.93
N HIS A 63 -39.47 -8.02 33.01
CA HIS A 63 -40.77 -8.70 33.11
C HIS A 63 -41.40 -8.43 34.47
N ASN A 64 -42.67 -8.01 34.44
CA ASN A 64 -43.52 -7.70 35.61
C ASN A 64 -42.83 -6.82 36.66
N LEU A 65 -42.22 -5.70 36.21
CA LEU A 65 -41.68 -4.71 37.14
C LEU A 65 -42.82 -4.09 37.96
N PRO A 66 -42.64 -3.90 39.28
CA PRO A 66 -43.64 -3.22 40.09
C PRO A 66 -43.79 -1.76 39.64
N GLN A 67 -44.97 -1.19 39.85
CA GLN A 67 -45.29 0.18 39.45
C GLN A 67 -44.26 1.21 39.94
N ALA A 68 -43.72 1.01 41.15
CA ALA A 68 -42.63 1.81 41.74
C ALA A 68 -41.38 1.91 40.85
N LEU A 69 -41.04 0.86 40.10
CA LEU A 69 -39.87 0.79 39.22
C LEU A 69 -40.18 1.20 37.77
N ILE A 70 -41.44 1.15 37.35
CA ILE A 70 -41.90 1.63 36.03
C ILE A 70 -42.01 3.16 36.00
N ALA A 71 -42.19 3.79 37.16
CA ALA A 71 -42.40 5.23 37.31
C ALA A 71 -41.41 6.09 36.50
N ARG A 72 -41.90 7.21 35.97
CA ARG A 72 -41.14 8.17 35.15
C ARG A 72 -40.43 7.51 33.96
N ASN A 73 -41.13 6.63 33.24
CA ASN A 73 -40.58 5.91 32.09
C ASN A 73 -39.32 5.11 32.46
N GLN A 74 -39.39 4.34 33.57
CA GLN A 74 -38.29 3.53 34.12
C GLN A 74 -37.04 4.32 34.53
N ALA A 75 -37.13 5.64 34.75
CA ALA A 75 -35.98 6.45 35.17
C ALA A 75 -35.30 5.93 36.45
N VAL A 76 -36.06 5.32 37.36
CA VAL A 76 -35.53 4.70 38.60
C VAL A 76 -34.61 3.51 38.29
N MET A 77 -34.89 2.76 37.21
CA MET A 77 -34.06 1.66 36.74
C MET A 77 -32.77 2.15 36.08
N CYS A 78 -32.79 3.36 35.53
CA CYS A 78 -31.64 4.01 34.91
C CYS A 78 -30.81 4.86 35.88
N GLY A 79 -31.32 5.21 37.07
CA GLY A 79 -30.63 6.05 38.06
C GLY A 79 -29.36 5.43 38.65
N GLU A 80 -28.44 6.26 39.15
CA GLU A 80 -27.06 5.86 39.50
C GLU A 80 -26.92 4.96 40.74
N GLU A 81 -27.84 5.03 41.70
CA GLU A 81 -27.68 4.43 43.03
C GLU A 81 -28.45 3.09 43.16
N CYS A 82 -27.71 1.97 43.20
CA CYS A 82 -28.19 0.67 43.71
C CYS A 82 -27.00 -0.10 44.25
N TRP A 83 -27.14 -0.66 45.45
CA TRP A 83 -26.13 -1.55 46.04
C TRP A 83 -25.71 -2.68 45.10
N CYS A 84 -26.69 -3.23 44.37
CA CYS A 84 -26.50 -4.29 43.38
C CYS A 84 -25.53 -3.89 42.25
N VAL A 85 -25.77 -2.72 41.65
CA VAL A 85 -24.95 -2.22 40.54
C VAL A 85 -23.59 -1.73 41.04
N GLU A 86 -23.55 -1.11 42.22
CA GLU A 86 -22.30 -0.66 42.83
C GLU A 86 -21.39 -1.83 43.18
N SER A 87 -21.93 -2.87 43.82
CA SER A 87 -21.19 -4.09 44.15
C SER A 87 -20.70 -4.81 42.90
N TYR A 88 -21.46 -4.75 41.79
CA TYR A 88 -20.98 -5.21 40.50
C TYR A 88 -19.80 -4.38 39.99
N LYS A 89 -19.94 -3.04 39.95
CA LYS A 89 -18.90 -2.10 39.49
C LYS A 89 -17.61 -2.23 40.31
N GLN A 90 -17.72 -2.44 41.63
CA GLN A 90 -16.60 -2.66 42.55
C GLN A 90 -16.03 -4.08 42.51
N ASN A 91 -16.51 -4.94 41.61
CA ASN A 91 -16.08 -6.32 41.44
C ASN A 91 -16.25 -7.20 42.70
N LYS A 92 -17.26 -6.91 43.54
CA LYS A 92 -17.58 -7.67 44.76
C LYS A 92 -18.60 -8.78 44.52
N LEU A 93 -19.34 -8.72 43.41
CA LEU A 93 -20.33 -9.75 43.02
C LEU A 93 -19.69 -10.81 42.12
N HIS A 94 -19.32 -11.96 42.72
CA HIS A 94 -18.76 -13.12 42.02
C HIS A 94 -19.73 -14.28 41.82
N HIS A 95 -20.78 -14.38 42.65
CA HIS A 95 -21.78 -15.43 42.67
C HIS A 95 -23.18 -14.82 42.92
N ALA A 96 -24.22 -15.64 42.84
CA ALA A 96 -25.59 -15.22 43.16
C ALA A 96 -25.70 -14.81 44.63
N VAL A 97 -26.32 -13.67 44.92
CA VAL A 97 -26.49 -13.16 46.30
C VAL A 97 -27.93 -12.72 46.55
N ASN A 98 -28.37 -12.83 47.80
CA ASN A 98 -29.59 -12.21 48.29
C ASN A 98 -29.38 -10.71 48.51
N ILE A 99 -30.31 -9.88 48.03
CA ILE A 99 -30.39 -8.47 48.40
C ILE A 99 -31.41 -8.33 49.52
N ILE A 100 -30.92 -7.96 50.71
CA ILE A 100 -31.73 -7.80 51.92
C ILE A 100 -32.74 -6.65 51.76
N GLU A 101 -32.41 -5.54 51.14
CA GLU A 101 -33.44 -4.54 50.76
C GLU A 101 -33.00 -3.83 49.49
N CYS A 102 -33.86 -3.80 48.48
CA CYS A 102 -33.53 -3.15 47.22
C CYS A 102 -33.55 -1.63 47.39
N SER A 103 -32.38 -0.98 47.37
CA SER A 103 -32.27 0.48 47.51
C SER A 103 -33.16 1.25 46.53
N ARG A 104 -33.38 0.73 45.32
CA ARG A 104 -34.22 1.37 44.29
C ARG A 104 -35.72 1.25 44.60
N ILE A 105 -36.17 0.10 45.09
CA ILE A 105 -37.57 -0.06 45.51
C ILE A 105 -37.82 0.79 46.74
N THR A 106 -36.93 0.73 47.74
CA THR A 106 -37.02 1.56 48.94
C THR A 106 -37.07 3.05 48.59
N TYR A 107 -36.20 3.50 47.67
CA TYR A 107 -36.23 4.87 47.15
C TYR A 107 -37.56 5.20 46.48
N ALA A 108 -38.04 4.36 45.56
CA ALA A 108 -39.28 4.63 44.82
C ALA A 108 -40.51 4.70 45.73
N VAL A 109 -40.61 3.82 46.72
CA VAL A 109 -41.66 3.85 47.74
C VAL A 109 -41.54 5.10 48.62
N THR A 110 -40.32 5.45 49.07
CA THR A 110 -40.07 6.65 49.89
C THR A 110 -40.46 7.93 49.14
N GLN A 111 -40.20 7.98 47.84
CA GLN A 111 -40.55 9.08 46.96
C GLN A 111 -42.00 9.02 46.43
N GLN A 112 -42.80 8.06 46.91
CA GLN A 112 -44.21 7.86 46.51
C GLN A 112 -44.40 7.76 44.98
N LEU A 113 -43.45 7.11 44.30
CA LEU A 113 -43.44 7.00 42.83
C LEU A 113 -44.34 5.87 42.31
N GLY A 114 -44.80 4.97 43.17
CA GLY A 114 -45.71 3.87 42.84
C GLY A 114 -45.71 2.78 43.92
N ASP A 115 -46.62 1.81 43.80
CA ASP A 115 -46.66 0.63 44.66
C ASP A 115 -45.50 -0.33 44.34
N ASN A 116 -44.92 -0.97 45.36
CA ASN A 116 -43.90 -2.00 45.19
C ASN A 116 -44.50 -3.39 44.93
N GLU A 117 -45.83 -3.53 44.98
CA GLU A 117 -46.56 -4.76 44.67
C GLU A 117 -46.08 -5.96 45.51
N GLY A 118 -45.66 -5.69 46.75
CA GLY A 118 -45.13 -6.69 47.67
C GLY A 118 -43.70 -7.14 47.37
N VAL A 119 -43.04 -6.57 46.36
CA VAL A 119 -41.64 -6.83 46.06
C VAL A 119 -40.75 -5.85 46.85
N SER A 120 -39.87 -6.36 47.69
CA SER A 120 -38.90 -5.54 48.46
C SER A 120 -37.46 -6.05 48.37
N HIS A 121 -37.30 -7.36 48.14
CA HIS A 121 -36.02 -8.05 48.04
C HIS A 121 -35.87 -8.67 46.65
N HIS A 122 -34.63 -8.92 46.22
CA HIS A 122 -34.36 -9.66 44.99
C HIS A 122 -33.07 -10.46 45.10
N ALA A 123 -32.97 -11.55 44.35
CA ALA A 123 -31.69 -12.20 44.07
C ALA A 123 -30.96 -11.41 42.97
N THR A 124 -29.65 -11.26 43.10
CA THR A 124 -28.80 -10.64 42.07
C THR A 124 -27.69 -11.59 41.68
N VAL A 125 -27.52 -11.79 40.38
CA VAL A 125 -26.52 -12.70 39.82
C VAL A 125 -25.72 -12.01 38.72
N PRO A 126 -24.37 -12.05 38.77
CA PRO A 126 -23.54 -11.50 37.70
C PRO A 126 -23.61 -12.37 36.42
N LEU A 127 -23.86 -11.72 35.29
CA LEU A 127 -23.75 -12.33 33.96
C LEU A 127 -22.28 -12.34 33.55
N LYS A 128 -21.67 -13.54 33.43
CA LYS A 128 -20.24 -13.69 33.12
C LYS A 128 -19.95 -14.89 32.22
N ALA A 129 -18.86 -14.79 31.45
CA ALA A 129 -18.30 -15.91 30.69
C ALA A 129 -16.77 -15.90 30.82
N GLY A 130 -16.22 -16.85 31.57
CA GLY A 130 -14.81 -16.80 31.96
C GLY A 130 -14.53 -15.57 32.83
N MET A 131 -13.62 -14.71 32.41
CA MET A 131 -13.29 -13.44 33.08
C MET A 131 -14.18 -12.27 32.66
N ASP A 132 -14.90 -12.40 31.55
CA ASP A 132 -15.73 -11.32 31.02
C ASP A 132 -17.00 -11.19 31.84
N ARG A 133 -17.37 -9.96 32.19
CA ARG A 133 -18.57 -9.62 32.95
C ARG A 133 -19.44 -8.70 32.10
N PHE A 134 -20.67 -9.10 31.84
CA PHE A 134 -21.56 -8.42 30.89
C PHE A 134 -22.70 -7.64 31.56
N GLY A 135 -23.03 -7.96 32.81
CA GLY A 135 -24.24 -7.43 33.40
C GLY A 135 -24.70 -8.11 34.68
N LEU A 136 -25.96 -7.83 35.04
CA LEU A 136 -26.66 -8.42 36.18
C LEU A 136 -28.00 -8.98 35.75
N LEU A 137 -28.31 -10.18 36.24
CA LEU A 137 -29.66 -10.73 36.28
C LEU A 137 -30.22 -10.50 37.68
N ASN A 138 -31.43 -9.96 37.77
CA ASN A 138 -32.14 -9.77 39.01
C ASN A 138 -33.51 -10.44 38.93
N VAL A 139 -33.89 -11.14 39.99
CA VAL A 139 -35.16 -11.86 40.07
C VAL A 139 -35.78 -11.64 41.43
N ALA A 140 -37.09 -11.40 41.46
CA ALA A 140 -37.83 -11.03 42.65
C ALA A 140 -39.20 -11.74 42.69
N GLN A 141 -39.74 -11.87 43.90
CA GLN A 141 -41.04 -12.50 44.15
C GLN A 141 -41.77 -11.70 45.24
N ALA A 142 -43.05 -11.40 45.02
CA ALA A 142 -43.86 -10.69 46.01
C ALA A 142 -43.92 -11.47 47.34
N GLY A 143 -43.66 -10.77 48.45
CA GLY A 143 -43.66 -11.34 49.80
C GLY A 143 -42.46 -12.25 50.14
N LYS A 144 -41.50 -12.42 49.23
CA LYS A 144 -40.28 -13.20 49.48
C LYS A 144 -39.15 -12.27 49.93
N ASP A 145 -38.60 -12.55 51.11
CA ASP A 145 -37.48 -11.83 51.71
C ASP A 145 -36.13 -12.56 51.50
N HIS A 146 -36.15 -13.86 51.24
CA HIS A 146 -34.93 -14.66 51.09
C HIS A 146 -35.05 -15.75 50.01
N PHE A 147 -34.00 -15.90 49.21
CA PHE A 147 -33.81 -16.99 48.24
C PHE A 147 -32.89 -18.07 48.81
N THR A 148 -33.30 -19.32 48.69
CA THR A 148 -32.56 -20.51 49.15
C THR A 148 -31.28 -20.73 48.34
N ASP A 149 -30.34 -21.48 48.88
CA ASP A 149 -29.09 -21.82 48.18
C ASP A 149 -29.35 -22.59 46.87
N GLU A 150 -30.40 -23.42 46.81
CA GLU A 150 -30.81 -24.14 45.60
C GLU A 150 -31.34 -23.17 44.52
N GLU A 151 -32.20 -22.22 44.91
CA GLU A 151 -32.69 -21.16 44.01
C GLU A 151 -31.53 -20.29 43.48
N LEU A 152 -30.61 -19.88 44.37
CA LEU A 152 -29.44 -19.09 43.98
C LEU A 152 -28.49 -19.88 43.04
N ALA A 153 -28.29 -21.18 43.30
CA ALA A 153 -27.50 -22.04 42.43
C ALA A 153 -28.11 -22.20 41.04
N LEU A 154 -29.44 -22.34 40.95
CA LEU A 154 -30.17 -22.39 39.69
C LEU A 154 -30.04 -21.07 38.91
N LEU A 155 -30.29 -19.94 39.57
CA LEU A 155 -30.14 -18.61 38.97
C LEU A 155 -28.70 -18.37 38.51
N GLN A 156 -27.72 -18.84 39.27
CA GLN A 156 -26.30 -18.80 38.88
C GLN A 156 -26.02 -19.63 37.63
N ALA A 157 -26.55 -20.86 37.54
CA ALA A 157 -26.39 -21.70 36.36
C ALA A 157 -26.97 -21.04 35.11
N VAL A 158 -28.16 -20.44 35.22
CA VAL A 158 -28.80 -19.71 34.10
C VAL A 158 -28.01 -18.46 33.73
N ALA A 159 -27.56 -17.67 34.71
CA ALA A 159 -26.75 -16.48 34.46
C ALA A 159 -25.43 -16.78 33.74
N TYR A 160 -24.79 -17.92 34.05
CA TYR A 160 -23.60 -18.39 33.34
C TYR A 160 -23.90 -18.74 31.86
N GLN A 161 -25.05 -19.38 31.60
CA GLN A 161 -25.47 -19.69 30.23
C GLN A 161 -25.80 -18.42 29.44
N ILE A 162 -26.53 -17.47 30.05
CA ILE A 162 -26.81 -16.15 29.47
C ILE A 162 -25.49 -15.42 29.17
N GLY A 163 -24.55 -15.38 30.12
CA GLY A 163 -23.24 -14.74 29.91
C GLY A 163 -22.46 -15.35 28.74
N THR A 164 -22.49 -16.68 28.61
CA THR A 164 -21.83 -17.39 27.49
C THR A 164 -22.49 -17.07 26.16
N ALA A 165 -23.83 -17.00 26.12
CA ALA A 165 -24.59 -16.65 24.92
C ALA A 165 -24.36 -15.18 24.51
N ILE A 166 -24.32 -14.23 25.47
CA ILE A 166 -23.96 -12.83 25.22
C ILE A 166 -22.58 -12.75 24.57
N LYS A 167 -21.58 -13.43 25.14
CA LYS A 167 -20.22 -13.46 24.58
C LYS A 167 -20.23 -13.98 23.14
N ARG A 168 -20.94 -15.08 22.88
CA ARG A 168 -21.06 -15.66 21.53
C ARG A 168 -21.69 -14.67 20.55
N ILE A 169 -22.80 -14.04 20.91
CA ILE A 169 -23.51 -13.08 20.05
C ILE A 169 -22.62 -11.87 19.76
N ARG A 170 -21.96 -11.30 20.77
CA ARG A 170 -21.03 -10.16 20.59
C ARG A 170 -19.87 -10.50 19.65
N ILE A 171 -19.27 -11.68 19.82
CA ILE A 171 -18.19 -12.15 18.92
C ILE A 171 -18.72 -12.33 17.50
N TYR A 172 -19.89 -12.95 17.34
CA TYR A 172 -20.51 -13.15 16.03
C TYR A 172 -20.77 -11.81 15.32
N GLN A 173 -21.37 -10.84 16.02
CA GLN A 173 -21.62 -9.50 15.50
C GLN A 173 -20.33 -8.78 15.11
N ALA A 174 -19.29 -8.84 15.95
CA ALA A 174 -17.99 -8.25 15.63
C ALA A 174 -17.34 -8.92 14.40
N GLN A 175 -17.45 -10.24 14.28
CA GLN A 175 -16.95 -10.97 13.12
C GLN A 175 -17.72 -10.63 11.84
N GLU A 176 -19.04 -10.49 11.91
CA GLU A 176 -19.88 -10.08 10.78
C GLU A 176 -19.54 -8.66 10.31
N GLN A 177 -19.38 -7.71 11.24
CA GLN A 177 -18.92 -6.35 10.91
C GLN A 177 -17.53 -6.34 10.27
N ASN A 178 -16.61 -7.14 10.79
CA ASN A 178 -15.28 -7.30 10.20
C ASN A 178 -15.34 -7.86 8.78
N ALA A 179 -16.17 -8.89 8.54
CA ALA A 179 -16.36 -9.44 7.20
C ALA A 179 -16.88 -8.39 6.22
N ILE A 180 -17.82 -7.54 6.65
CA ILE A 180 -18.32 -6.40 5.86
C ILE A 180 -17.20 -5.41 5.54
N HIS A 181 -16.36 -5.07 6.53
CA HIS A 181 -15.21 -4.17 6.31
C HIS A 181 -14.21 -4.74 5.30
N TYR A 182 -13.88 -6.04 5.39
CA TYR A 182 -12.96 -6.69 4.44
C TYR A 182 -13.54 -6.84 3.04
N ALA A 183 -14.85 -7.06 2.90
CA ALA A 183 -15.52 -7.06 1.59
C ALA A 183 -15.38 -5.68 0.91
N LYS A 184 -15.67 -4.60 1.65
CA LYS A 184 -15.46 -3.21 1.19
C LYS A 184 -14.01 -2.92 0.80
N LEU A 185 -13.05 -3.43 1.57
CA LEU A 185 -11.63 -3.31 1.23
C LEU A 185 -11.33 -4.01 -0.10
N GLY A 186 -11.88 -5.19 -0.34
CA GLY A 186 -11.80 -5.89 -1.64
C GLY A 186 -12.29 -5.03 -2.80
N ASP A 187 -13.45 -4.38 -2.65
CA ASP A 187 -14.01 -3.47 -3.66
C ASP A 187 -13.08 -2.29 -3.94
N VAL A 188 -12.55 -1.66 -2.89
CA VAL A 188 -11.57 -0.57 -3.01
C VAL A 188 -10.31 -1.03 -3.75
N ILE A 189 -9.76 -2.18 -3.40
CA ILE A 189 -8.56 -2.74 -4.05
C ILE A 189 -8.82 -2.98 -5.54
N GLN A 190 -9.99 -3.51 -5.90
CA GLN A 190 -10.35 -3.73 -7.29
C GLN A 190 -10.42 -2.41 -8.09
N GLN A 191 -11.07 -1.38 -7.53
CA GLN A 191 -11.17 -0.07 -8.17
C GLN A 191 -9.81 0.61 -8.31
N ILE A 192 -9.00 0.59 -7.24
CA ILE A 192 -7.67 1.20 -7.24
C ILE A 192 -6.73 0.52 -8.25
N ASN A 193 -6.77 -0.81 -8.36
CA ASN A 193 -5.95 -1.56 -9.33
C ASN A 193 -6.37 -1.32 -10.79
N ALA A 194 -7.59 -0.84 -11.04
CA ALA A 194 -8.04 -0.50 -12.40
C ALA A 194 -7.48 0.85 -12.88
N ILE A 195 -6.90 1.66 -11.99
CA ILE A 195 -6.32 2.96 -12.34
C ILE A 195 -4.99 2.73 -13.08
N GLN A 196 -4.85 3.29 -14.29
CA GLN A 196 -3.66 3.12 -15.12
C GLN A 196 -2.73 4.35 -15.15
N ASP A 197 -3.25 5.53 -14.81
CA ASP A 197 -2.48 6.79 -14.83
C ASP A 197 -1.97 7.10 -13.42
N ILE A 198 -0.64 7.10 -13.26
CA ILE A 198 0.04 7.38 -12.00
C ILE A 198 -0.31 8.77 -11.45
N ASN A 199 -0.63 9.74 -12.30
CA ASN A 199 -0.97 11.10 -11.90
C ASN A 199 -2.40 11.23 -11.38
N GLN A 200 -3.30 10.33 -11.82
CA GLN A 200 -4.69 10.27 -11.38
C GLN A 200 -4.87 9.35 -10.18
N PHE A 201 -3.92 8.45 -9.95
CA PHE A 201 -3.97 7.47 -8.87
C PHE A 201 -4.25 8.08 -7.49
N PRO A 202 -3.51 9.10 -7.00
CA PRO A 202 -3.81 9.70 -5.71
C PRO A 202 -5.25 10.18 -5.55
N LEU A 203 -5.79 10.84 -6.59
CA LEU A 203 -7.10 11.48 -6.57
C LEU A 203 -8.22 10.43 -6.60
N GLN A 204 -8.11 9.45 -7.49
CA GLN A 204 -9.11 8.40 -7.61
C GLN A 204 -9.08 7.45 -6.41
N ALA A 205 -7.89 7.13 -5.88
CA ALA A 205 -7.76 6.22 -4.75
C ALA A 205 -8.38 6.79 -3.47
N VAL A 206 -8.09 8.05 -3.10
CA VAL A 206 -8.74 8.65 -1.91
C VAL A 206 -10.25 8.78 -2.07
N LYS A 207 -10.74 8.97 -3.30
CA LYS A 207 -12.16 9.01 -3.62
C LYS A 207 -12.81 7.65 -3.39
N TYR A 208 -12.28 6.58 -4.00
CA TYR A 208 -12.83 5.23 -3.84
C TYR A 208 -12.82 4.78 -2.38
N ILE A 209 -11.77 5.10 -1.64
CA ILE A 209 -11.70 4.84 -0.19
C ILE A 209 -12.80 5.62 0.55
N GLY A 210 -12.90 6.93 0.31
CA GLY A 210 -13.90 7.79 0.94
C GLY A 210 -15.35 7.35 0.67
N ASP A 211 -15.68 7.11 -0.61
CA ASP A 211 -17.01 6.69 -1.06
C ASP A 211 -17.41 5.32 -0.47
N THR A 212 -16.51 4.33 -0.50
CA THR A 212 -16.84 2.95 -0.10
C THR A 212 -17.05 2.80 1.41
N PHE A 213 -16.21 3.48 2.20
CA PHE A 213 -16.29 3.46 3.66
C PHE A 213 -17.18 4.55 4.24
N ASN A 214 -17.69 5.47 3.41
CA ASN A 214 -18.44 6.65 3.83
C ASN A 214 -17.65 7.48 4.86
N TRP A 215 -16.34 7.62 4.64
CA TRP A 215 -15.45 8.42 5.48
C TRP A 215 -15.45 9.86 4.99
N GLN A 216 -15.67 10.81 5.91
CA GLN A 216 -15.86 12.23 5.57
C GLN A 216 -14.63 12.83 4.91
N HIS A 217 -13.45 12.51 5.42
CA HIS A 217 -12.18 13.05 4.95
C HIS A 217 -11.14 11.95 4.77
N VAL A 218 -10.54 11.89 3.58
CA VAL A 218 -9.43 10.97 3.26
C VAL A 218 -8.34 11.75 2.55
N SER A 219 -7.14 11.74 3.11
CA SER A 219 -6.01 12.57 2.65
C SER A 219 -4.78 11.71 2.43
N LEU A 220 -4.11 11.91 1.30
CA LEU A 220 -2.86 11.22 0.98
C LEU A 220 -1.68 12.18 1.14
N PHE A 221 -0.77 11.84 2.04
CA PHE A 221 0.51 12.51 2.22
C PHE A 221 1.64 11.67 1.66
N MET A 222 2.52 12.27 0.87
CA MET A 222 3.73 11.63 0.36
C MET A 222 4.96 12.39 0.85
N TYR A 223 5.99 11.65 1.23
CA TYR A 223 7.25 12.26 1.66
C TYR A 223 8.16 12.55 0.47
N GLU A 224 8.44 13.83 0.23
CA GLU A 224 9.31 14.29 -0.84
C GLU A 224 10.13 15.51 -0.38
N LYS A 225 11.40 15.59 -0.81
CA LYS A 225 12.28 16.74 -0.54
C LYS A 225 12.31 17.16 0.95
N GLN A 226 12.38 16.19 1.88
CA GLN A 226 12.41 16.43 3.33
C GLN A 226 11.11 17.00 3.93
N GLN A 227 9.99 16.95 3.21
CA GLN A 227 8.68 17.46 3.65
C GLN A 227 7.57 16.44 3.37
N LEU A 228 6.44 16.57 4.09
CA LEU A 228 5.22 15.82 3.81
C LEU A 228 4.33 16.67 2.90
N SER A 229 4.11 16.19 1.68
CA SER A 229 3.30 16.85 0.66
C SER A 229 1.92 16.19 0.59
N LEU A 230 0.87 16.96 0.83
CA LEU A 230 -0.50 16.56 0.51
C LEU A 230 -0.61 16.38 -1.01
N ARG A 231 -1.10 15.22 -1.45
CA ARG A 231 -1.24 14.86 -2.89
C ARG A 231 -2.68 14.75 -3.35
N ALA A 232 -3.56 14.38 -2.44
CA ALA A 232 -4.98 14.30 -2.69
C ALA A 232 -5.73 14.46 -1.38
N HIS A 233 -6.85 15.17 -1.43
CA HIS A 233 -7.77 15.32 -0.31
C HIS A 233 -9.19 15.09 -0.81
N TYR A 234 -9.84 14.07 -0.26
CA TYR A 234 -11.25 13.80 -0.43
C TYR A 234 -12.03 14.41 0.73
N THR A 235 -13.06 15.18 0.41
CA THR A 235 -13.96 15.81 1.37
C THR A 235 -15.36 15.94 0.78
N ASN A 236 -16.38 15.47 1.50
CA ASN A 236 -17.79 15.61 1.11
C ASN A 236 -18.08 15.27 -0.38
N ASN A 237 -17.64 14.10 -0.84
CA ASN A 237 -17.77 13.59 -2.22
C ASN A 237 -17.02 14.41 -3.30
N HIS A 238 -16.13 15.31 -2.89
CA HIS A 238 -15.29 16.09 -3.79
C HIS A 238 -13.81 15.74 -3.54
N VAL A 239 -13.02 15.77 -4.61
CA VAL A 239 -11.57 15.55 -4.52
C VAL A 239 -10.86 16.81 -4.98
N ASN A 240 -10.04 17.36 -4.10
CA ASN A 240 -9.20 18.51 -4.41
C ASN A 240 -7.77 18.06 -4.69
N LYS A 241 -7.18 18.60 -5.75
CA LYS A 241 -5.77 18.46 -6.09
C LYS A 241 -5.02 19.66 -5.51
N GLU A 242 -4.62 19.57 -4.25
CA GLU A 242 -3.83 20.62 -3.60
C GLU A 242 -2.40 20.11 -3.35
N TRP A 243 -1.43 20.85 -3.88
CA TRP A 243 -0.01 20.64 -3.61
C TRP A 243 0.40 21.55 -2.45
N LEU A 244 0.13 21.08 -1.23
CA LEU A 244 0.50 21.80 -0.02
C LEU A 244 1.50 20.95 0.77
N SER A 245 2.65 21.54 1.07
CA SER A 245 3.71 20.88 1.82
C SER A 245 3.72 21.38 3.25
N LEU A 246 3.81 20.45 4.19
CA LEU A 246 4.04 20.71 5.60
C LEU A 246 5.43 20.19 5.99
N ALA A 247 6.09 20.94 6.87
CA ALA A 247 7.25 20.44 7.57
C ALA A 247 6.83 19.23 8.42
N ILE A 248 7.66 18.18 8.45
CA ILE A 248 7.30 16.91 9.09
C ILE A 248 6.87 17.13 10.54
N ASP A 249 7.60 17.96 11.29
CA ASP A 249 7.34 18.31 12.68
C ASP A 249 6.00 19.02 12.93
N GLN A 250 5.35 19.55 11.89
CA GLN A 250 4.12 20.33 11.99
C GLN A 250 2.86 19.55 11.60
N ALA A 251 2.99 18.29 11.14
CA ALA A 251 1.89 17.50 10.61
C ALA A 251 1.14 16.65 11.66
N GLY A 252 1.34 16.92 12.96
CA GLY A 252 0.62 16.26 14.07
C GLY A 252 0.61 14.72 13.97
N PRO A 253 -0.57 14.07 13.94
CA PRO A 253 -0.68 12.60 13.87
C PRO A 253 -0.07 12.00 12.60
N VAL A 254 -0.07 12.73 11.48
CA VAL A 254 0.58 12.30 10.23
C VAL A 254 2.10 12.21 10.42
N SER A 255 2.68 13.16 11.17
CA SER A 255 4.10 13.14 11.54
C SER A 255 4.46 11.90 12.35
N LEU A 256 3.65 11.61 13.36
CA LEU A 256 3.86 10.46 14.25
C LEU A 256 3.78 9.15 13.47
N ALA A 257 2.75 8.99 12.63
CA ALA A 257 2.61 7.79 11.82
C ALA A 257 3.80 7.58 10.86
N TYR A 258 4.29 8.67 10.25
CA TYR A 258 5.45 8.63 9.36
C TYR A 258 6.76 8.33 10.12
N ARG A 259 7.06 9.07 11.20
CA ARG A 259 8.33 8.97 11.94
C ARG A 259 8.45 7.66 12.71
N ASP A 260 7.40 7.30 13.45
CA ASP A 260 7.37 6.09 14.26
C ASP A 260 7.09 4.85 13.40
N ASN A 261 6.69 5.05 12.13
CA ASN A 261 6.28 4.00 11.21
C ASN A 261 5.24 3.07 11.84
N ARG A 262 4.19 3.63 12.45
CA ARG A 262 3.10 2.88 13.10
C ARG A 262 1.75 3.56 12.87
N LEU A 263 0.69 2.77 12.95
CA LEU A 263 -0.67 3.27 12.97
C LEU A 263 -0.88 4.19 14.18
N VAL A 264 -1.52 5.33 13.96
CA VAL A 264 -1.96 6.25 15.03
C VAL A 264 -3.46 6.42 14.93
N ILE A 265 -4.19 5.98 15.95
CA ILE A 265 -5.64 6.17 16.08
C ILE A 265 -5.90 7.23 17.16
N ILE A 266 -6.73 8.20 16.83
CA ILE A 266 -7.25 9.23 17.73
C ILE A 266 -8.74 8.97 17.89
N SER A 267 -9.15 8.54 19.09
CA SER A 267 -10.55 8.22 19.41
C SER A 267 -11.37 9.45 19.82
N ASP A 268 -10.76 10.42 20.51
CA ASP A 268 -11.38 11.69 20.90
C ASP A 268 -10.28 12.76 20.99
N SER A 269 -10.17 13.62 19.97
CA SER A 269 -9.33 14.81 20.06
C SER A 269 -10.11 15.91 20.78
N HIS A 270 -9.71 16.17 22.03
CA HIS A 270 -9.91 17.49 22.62
C HIS A 270 -9.13 18.52 21.79
N GLU A 271 -9.56 19.78 21.75
CA GLU A 271 -8.97 20.88 20.96
C GLU A 271 -7.46 21.05 21.26
N GLU A 272 -6.61 20.20 20.68
CA GLU A 272 -5.16 20.27 20.80
C GLU A 272 -4.57 21.10 19.65
N PRO A 273 -3.46 21.83 19.89
CA PRO A 273 -2.82 22.68 18.89
C PRO A 273 -2.35 21.95 17.61
N CYS A 274 -2.29 20.61 17.60
CA CYS A 274 -1.94 19.84 16.40
C CYS A 274 -3.08 19.73 15.38
N THR A 275 -4.35 19.90 15.76
CA THR A 275 -5.47 19.96 14.80
C THR A 275 -5.49 21.26 14.00
N THR A 276 -4.88 22.32 14.53
CA THR A 276 -4.91 23.69 13.99
C THR A 276 -3.97 23.93 12.81
N LEU A 277 -2.95 23.08 12.60
CA LEU A 277 -2.02 23.24 11.47
C LEU A 277 -2.50 22.50 10.23
N LEU A 278 -3.20 21.37 10.36
CA LEU A 278 -3.78 20.65 9.22
C LEU A 278 -4.89 21.47 8.53
N SER A 279 -5.61 22.31 9.27
CA SER A 279 -6.59 23.24 8.70
C SER A 279 -5.97 24.31 7.81
N THR A 280 -4.70 24.68 8.04
CA THR A 280 -3.98 25.63 7.17
C THR A 280 -3.73 25.09 5.77
N ILE A 281 -3.80 23.76 5.60
CA ILE A 281 -3.67 23.09 4.30
C ILE A 281 -4.97 22.45 3.81
N GLY A 282 -6.12 22.94 4.31
CA GLY A 282 -7.44 22.57 3.82
C GLY A 282 -8.08 21.34 4.47
N ILE A 283 -7.43 20.68 5.43
CA ILE A 283 -8.03 19.54 6.16
C ILE A 283 -8.90 20.06 7.31
N PRO A 284 -10.21 19.78 7.34
CA PRO A 284 -11.09 20.28 8.38
C PRO A 284 -10.73 19.77 9.78
N PRO A 285 -11.09 20.53 10.85
CA PRO A 285 -11.01 20.04 12.22
C PRO A 285 -11.77 18.72 12.40
N PHE A 286 -11.26 17.85 13.25
CA PHE A 286 -11.79 16.50 13.48
C PHE A 286 -11.82 16.17 14.97
N SER A 287 -12.70 15.25 15.36
CA SER A 287 -12.80 14.68 16.71
C SER A 287 -12.23 13.27 16.79
N SER A 288 -12.08 12.58 15.65
CA SER A 288 -11.34 11.32 15.58
C SER A 288 -10.56 11.23 14.26
N ALA A 289 -9.49 10.45 14.26
CA ALA A 289 -8.66 10.24 13.07
C ALA A 289 -7.89 8.91 13.10
N ALA A 290 -7.47 8.44 11.93
CA ALA A 290 -6.53 7.36 11.75
C ALA A 290 -5.43 7.78 10.76
N ALA A 291 -4.17 7.68 11.19
CA ALA A 291 -2.99 7.94 10.35
C ALA A 291 -2.27 6.62 10.08
N ILE A 292 -2.34 6.17 8.82
CA ILE A 292 -1.86 4.86 8.37
C ILE A 292 -0.55 5.07 7.59
N PRO A 293 0.61 4.54 8.04
CA PRO A 293 1.85 4.65 7.29
C PRO A 293 1.80 3.82 6.00
N LEU A 294 2.20 4.41 4.88
CA LEU A 294 2.34 3.74 3.59
C LEU A 294 3.77 3.26 3.41
N ARG A 295 3.99 1.94 3.30
CA ARG A 295 5.32 1.33 3.47
C ARG A 295 5.79 0.59 2.23
N ILE A 296 7.00 0.91 1.77
CA ILE A 296 7.74 0.08 0.81
C ILE A 296 8.91 -0.58 1.54
N ARG A 297 8.97 -1.91 1.56
CA ARG A 297 10.03 -2.69 2.24
C ARG A 297 10.25 -2.21 3.69
N ASN A 298 9.14 -2.04 4.42
CA ASN A 298 9.09 -1.55 5.81
C ASN A 298 9.64 -0.13 6.02
N ARG A 299 9.75 0.69 4.97
CA ARG A 299 10.08 2.11 5.07
C ARG A 299 8.88 2.96 4.69
N PRO A 300 8.45 3.91 5.54
CA PRO A 300 7.32 4.77 5.23
C PRO A 300 7.69 5.73 4.09
N ILE A 301 6.88 5.75 3.04
CA ILE A 301 6.98 6.65 1.88
C ILE A 301 5.93 7.76 1.93
N GLY A 302 4.96 7.63 2.83
CA GLY A 302 3.82 8.53 2.96
C GLY A 302 2.89 8.06 4.07
N VAL A 303 1.75 8.73 4.18
CA VAL A 303 0.70 8.43 5.16
C VAL A 303 -0.66 8.63 4.50
N LEU A 304 -1.53 7.65 4.66
CA LEU A 304 -2.96 7.79 4.40
C LEU A 304 -3.62 8.27 5.69
N PHE A 305 -4.21 9.45 5.67
CA PHE A 305 -4.82 10.09 6.82
C PHE A 305 -6.32 10.20 6.63
N ILE A 306 -7.07 9.66 7.59
CA ILE A 306 -8.53 9.62 7.57
C ILE A 306 -9.01 10.37 8.81
N SER A 307 -9.99 11.26 8.67
CA SER A 307 -10.49 12.06 9.79
C SER A 307 -12.00 12.26 9.75
N SER A 308 -12.59 12.54 10.92
CA SER A 308 -14.03 12.75 11.08
C SER A 308 -14.36 13.63 12.28
N GLN A 309 -15.51 14.32 12.21
CA GLN A 309 -16.09 15.05 13.34
C GLN A 309 -16.81 14.12 14.35
N LEU A 310 -17.07 12.86 13.98
CA LEU A 310 -17.63 11.88 14.90
C LEU A 310 -16.55 11.37 15.84
N ARG A 311 -16.86 11.24 17.12
CA ARG A 311 -15.97 10.62 18.12
C ARG A 311 -15.93 9.11 17.93
N LYS A 312 -14.77 8.50 18.20
CA LYS A 312 -14.53 7.05 18.17
C LYS A 312 -14.90 6.35 16.86
N GLN A 313 -15.03 7.09 15.75
CA GLN A 313 -15.46 6.51 14.47
C GLN A 313 -14.51 5.42 13.97
N PHE A 314 -13.22 5.52 14.29
CA PHE A 314 -12.20 4.59 13.82
C PHE A 314 -11.90 3.44 14.79
N ASP A 315 -12.44 3.47 16.02
CA ASP A 315 -12.24 2.44 17.04
C ASP A 315 -12.87 1.08 16.65
N VAL A 316 -13.84 1.10 15.74
CA VAL A 316 -14.51 -0.10 15.22
C VAL A 316 -13.67 -0.89 14.22
N TYR A 317 -12.56 -0.32 13.73
CA TYR A 317 -11.68 -0.98 12.78
C TYR A 317 -10.47 -1.58 13.51
N HIS A 318 -10.19 -2.86 13.26
CA HIS A 318 -8.98 -3.49 13.76
C HIS A 318 -7.72 -2.90 13.12
N GLU A 319 -6.61 -2.88 13.87
CA GLU A 319 -5.33 -2.37 13.36
C GLU A 319 -4.88 -3.11 12.09
N ASP A 320 -5.06 -4.44 12.05
CA ASP A 320 -4.69 -5.27 10.89
C ASP A 320 -5.44 -4.86 9.61
N PHE A 321 -6.70 -4.43 9.75
CA PHE A 321 -7.48 -3.92 8.63
C PHE A 321 -6.88 -2.60 8.12
N MET A 322 -6.53 -1.68 9.02
CA MET A 322 -5.94 -0.38 8.65
C MET A 322 -4.58 -0.55 7.98
N TYR A 323 -3.73 -1.45 8.49
CA TYR A 323 -2.48 -1.79 7.82
C TYR A 323 -2.69 -2.45 6.46
N SER A 324 -3.66 -3.36 6.35
CA SER A 324 -4.00 -3.99 5.07
C SER A 324 -4.39 -2.96 4.02
N LEU A 325 -5.19 -1.94 4.40
CA LEU A 325 -5.53 -0.83 3.51
C LEU A 325 -4.29 -0.07 3.03
N GLY A 326 -3.38 0.29 3.95
CA GLY A 326 -2.14 0.99 3.62
C GLY A 326 -1.17 0.18 2.75
N ASP A 327 -1.05 -1.13 3.03
CA ASP A 327 -0.17 -2.05 2.30
C ASP A 327 -0.70 -2.29 0.88
N HIS A 328 -2.00 -2.53 0.70
CA HIS A 328 -2.60 -2.68 -0.62
C HIS A 328 -2.54 -1.40 -1.44
N PHE A 329 -2.72 -0.23 -0.80
CA PHE A 329 -2.51 1.05 -1.47
C PHE A 329 -1.08 1.17 -1.98
N THR A 330 -0.10 0.86 -1.13
CA THR A 330 1.32 0.98 -1.47
C THR A 330 1.72 -0.01 -2.56
N LEU A 331 1.22 -1.24 -2.51
CA LEU A 331 1.41 -2.26 -3.55
C LEU A 331 0.87 -1.79 -4.89
N SER A 332 -0.30 -1.14 -4.91
CA SER A 332 -0.91 -0.62 -6.14
C SER A 332 -0.07 0.50 -6.77
N VAL A 333 0.50 1.38 -5.94
CA VAL A 333 1.48 2.41 -6.40
C VAL A 333 2.73 1.76 -6.99
N GLU A 334 3.29 0.75 -6.32
CA GLU A 334 4.50 0.06 -6.79
C GLU A 334 4.23 -0.67 -8.11
N ASN A 335 3.08 -1.34 -8.24
CA ASN A 335 2.65 -2.00 -9.47
C ASN A 335 2.53 -1.02 -10.64
N LEU A 336 1.93 0.14 -10.44
CA LEU A 336 1.81 1.17 -11.48
C LEU A 336 3.18 1.67 -11.93
N ARG A 337 4.07 1.96 -10.98
CA ARG A 337 5.43 2.40 -11.28
C ARG A 337 6.21 1.36 -12.09
N VAL A 338 6.11 0.08 -11.73
CA VAL A 338 6.76 -1.02 -12.45
C VAL A 338 6.17 -1.19 -13.84
N TYR A 339 4.85 -1.05 -13.98
CA TYR A 339 4.16 -1.13 -15.26
C TYR A 339 4.61 -0.02 -16.22
N GLU A 340 4.72 1.23 -15.75
CA GLU A 340 5.23 2.34 -16.55
C GLU A 340 6.67 2.12 -16.99
N GLN A 341 7.54 1.65 -16.10
CA GLN A 341 8.94 1.34 -16.42
C GLN A 341 9.05 0.26 -17.51
N ARG A 342 8.27 -0.82 -17.38
CA ARG A 342 8.23 -1.89 -18.40
C ARG A 342 7.72 -1.39 -19.74
N ARG A 343 6.66 -0.57 -19.73
CA ARG A 343 6.10 0.03 -20.94
C ARG A 343 7.11 0.91 -21.66
N GLU A 344 7.90 1.67 -20.91
CA GLU A 344 8.95 2.52 -21.49
C GLU A 344 10.11 1.68 -22.06
N LEU A 345 10.55 0.64 -21.35
CA LEU A 345 11.54 -0.30 -21.86
C LEU A 345 11.08 -0.98 -23.16
N ALA A 346 9.84 -1.47 -23.20
CA ALA A 346 9.27 -2.11 -24.39
C ALA A 346 9.22 -1.14 -25.59
N ARG A 347 8.89 0.13 -25.36
CA ARG A 347 8.93 1.17 -26.42
C ARG A 347 10.35 1.39 -26.95
N LEU A 348 11.34 1.42 -26.07
CA LEU A 348 12.75 1.58 -26.46
C LEU A 348 13.26 0.36 -27.24
N GLU A 349 12.90 -0.85 -26.82
CA GLU A 349 13.24 -2.09 -27.53
C GLU A 349 12.62 -2.13 -28.92
N GLU A 350 11.34 -1.77 -29.03
CA GLU A 350 10.60 -1.66 -30.30
C GLU A 350 11.28 -0.67 -31.25
N ARG A 351 11.58 0.53 -30.75
CA ARG A 351 12.27 1.58 -31.53
C ARG A 351 13.63 1.09 -32.05
N ASN A 352 14.40 0.39 -31.22
CA ASN A 352 15.70 -0.17 -31.60
C ASN A 352 15.59 -1.32 -32.60
N ARG A 353 14.53 -2.15 -32.50
CA ARG A 353 14.26 -3.21 -33.48
C ARG A 353 13.92 -2.61 -34.85
N MET A 354 13.01 -1.63 -34.89
CA MET A 354 12.68 -0.91 -36.12
C MET A 354 13.92 -0.31 -36.81
N ALA A 355 14.83 0.27 -36.03
CA ALA A 355 16.08 0.81 -36.56
C ALA A 355 16.97 -0.25 -37.23
N ARG A 356 16.97 -1.49 -36.71
CA ARG A 356 17.71 -2.62 -37.30
C ARG A 356 17.01 -3.13 -38.55
N ASP A 357 15.70 -3.38 -38.51
CA ASP A 357 14.95 -3.89 -39.66
C ASP A 357 15.01 -2.93 -40.87
N LEU A 358 14.95 -1.62 -40.62
CA LEU A 358 15.12 -0.59 -41.66
C LEU A 358 16.54 -0.61 -42.25
N HIS A 359 17.56 -0.78 -41.41
CA HIS A 359 18.95 -0.85 -41.82
C HIS A 359 19.26 -2.10 -42.63
N ASP A 360 18.83 -3.26 -42.15
CA ASP A 360 19.23 -4.56 -42.72
C ASP A 360 18.42 -4.90 -43.97
N SER A 361 17.10 -4.67 -43.98
CA SER A 361 16.26 -5.07 -45.12
C SER A 361 16.10 -3.96 -46.15
N VAL A 362 15.76 -2.74 -45.73
CA VAL A 362 15.32 -1.71 -46.68
C VAL A 362 16.51 -0.93 -47.23
N ALA A 363 17.49 -0.56 -46.40
CA ALA A 363 18.66 0.17 -46.88
C ALA A 363 19.49 -0.67 -47.87
N GLN A 364 19.69 -1.95 -47.60
CA GLN A 364 20.41 -2.86 -48.50
C GLN A 364 19.71 -3.04 -49.85
N LYS A 365 18.38 -3.17 -49.88
CA LYS A 365 17.61 -3.31 -51.12
C LYS A 365 17.67 -2.06 -51.99
N VAL A 366 17.58 -0.87 -51.38
CA VAL A 366 17.67 0.40 -52.11
C VAL A 366 19.11 0.63 -52.61
N PHE A 367 20.12 0.22 -51.86
CA PHE A 367 21.52 0.22 -52.32
C PHE A 367 21.72 -0.67 -53.55
N SER A 368 21.20 -1.90 -53.50
CA SER A 368 21.27 -2.84 -54.62
C SER A 368 20.56 -2.30 -55.87
N LEU A 369 19.39 -1.67 -55.70
CA LEU A 369 18.67 -0.97 -56.77
C LEU A 369 19.51 0.15 -57.40
N SER A 370 20.14 1.00 -56.57
CA SER A 370 21.02 2.07 -57.05
C SER A 370 22.22 1.50 -57.80
N PHE A 371 22.83 0.43 -57.30
CA PHE A 371 23.98 -0.21 -57.92
C PHE A 371 23.66 -0.84 -59.28
N LEU A 372 22.55 -1.61 -59.37
CA LEU A 372 22.09 -2.22 -60.62
C LEU A 372 21.74 -1.16 -61.68
N ALA A 373 21.09 -0.07 -61.27
CA ALA A 373 20.79 1.05 -62.16
C ALA A 373 22.08 1.68 -62.73
N LYS A 374 23.09 1.88 -61.88
CA LYS A 374 24.42 2.39 -62.28
C LYS A 374 25.14 1.46 -63.26
N GLY A 375 25.11 0.15 -63.00
CA GLY A 375 25.67 -0.86 -63.90
C GLY A 375 25.02 -0.81 -65.29
N ALA A 376 23.69 -0.71 -65.33
CA ALA A 376 22.93 -0.62 -66.57
C ALA A 376 23.19 0.70 -67.34
N GLU A 377 23.33 1.85 -66.65
CA GLU A 377 23.77 3.12 -67.27
C GLU A 377 25.07 2.92 -68.06
N THR A 378 26.03 2.23 -67.45
CA THR A 378 27.37 2.01 -68.02
C THR A 378 27.32 1.15 -69.29
N VAL A 379 26.46 0.13 -69.33
CA VAL A 379 26.32 -0.79 -70.48
C VAL A 379 25.60 -0.15 -71.67
N LEU A 380 24.65 0.74 -71.39
CA LEU A 380 23.77 1.38 -72.37
C LEU A 380 24.25 2.76 -72.84
N ALA A 381 25.38 3.24 -72.31
CA ALA A 381 25.98 4.50 -72.68
C ALA A 381 26.13 4.63 -74.22
N GLY A 382 25.44 5.61 -74.79
CA GLY A 382 25.47 5.91 -76.23
C GLY A 382 24.59 5.03 -77.13
N LYS A 383 23.83 4.05 -76.59
CA LYS A 383 22.97 3.14 -77.39
C LYS A 383 21.50 3.54 -77.41
N GLU A 384 20.92 3.84 -76.25
CA GLU A 384 19.47 4.05 -76.06
C GLU A 384 19.23 5.24 -75.11
N PRO A 385 19.06 6.47 -75.62
CA PRO A 385 19.02 7.70 -74.80
C PRO A 385 17.81 7.81 -73.85
N VAL A 386 16.71 7.14 -74.17
CA VAL A 386 15.48 7.15 -73.34
C VAL A 386 15.66 6.20 -72.16
N VAL A 387 16.16 4.98 -72.40
CA VAL A 387 16.44 4.00 -71.34
C VAL A 387 17.52 4.51 -70.38
N LEU A 388 18.55 5.18 -70.90
CA LEU A 388 19.60 5.79 -70.08
C LEU A 388 19.04 6.83 -69.09
N ARG A 389 18.07 7.65 -69.53
CA ARG A 389 17.42 8.66 -68.68
C ARG A 389 16.59 8.02 -67.56
N SER A 390 15.81 6.98 -67.88
CA SER A 390 15.03 6.25 -66.87
C SER A 390 15.92 5.56 -65.83
N LEU A 391 17.10 5.04 -66.21
CA LEU A 391 18.05 4.45 -65.27
C LEU A 391 18.70 5.51 -64.37
N GLN A 392 19.01 6.69 -64.91
CA GLN A 392 19.49 7.83 -64.12
C GLN A 392 18.46 8.27 -63.07
N GLU A 393 17.18 8.33 -63.43
CA GLU A 393 16.10 8.61 -62.49
C GLU A 393 15.97 7.53 -61.41
N ILE A 394 16.06 6.24 -61.75
CA ILE A 394 16.04 5.15 -60.76
C ILE A 394 17.22 5.23 -59.81
N SER A 395 18.43 5.50 -60.32
CA SER A 395 19.63 5.68 -59.49
C SER A 395 19.47 6.87 -58.55
N GLN A 396 18.96 7.99 -59.05
CA GLN A 396 18.78 9.19 -58.24
C GLN A 396 17.73 9.00 -57.14
N LEU A 397 16.55 8.48 -57.48
CA LEU A 397 15.49 8.18 -56.50
C LEU A 397 15.95 7.18 -55.45
N SER A 398 16.75 6.18 -55.83
CA SER A 398 17.31 5.22 -54.88
C SER A 398 18.32 5.88 -53.93
N GLN A 399 19.15 6.79 -54.41
CA GLN A 399 20.09 7.55 -53.56
C GLN A 399 19.39 8.50 -52.60
N GLU A 400 18.33 9.17 -53.06
CA GLU A 400 17.48 10.03 -52.24
C GLU A 400 16.78 9.22 -51.15
N ALA A 401 16.17 8.09 -51.50
CA ALA A 401 15.55 7.17 -50.55
C ALA A 401 16.56 6.62 -49.51
N LEU A 402 17.78 6.29 -49.91
CA LEU A 402 18.86 5.90 -48.98
C LEU A 402 19.23 7.02 -48.01
N LYS A 403 19.30 8.25 -48.49
CA LYS A 403 19.64 9.41 -47.66
C LYS A 403 18.55 9.70 -46.63
N GLU A 404 17.28 9.67 -47.04
CA GLU A 404 16.14 9.82 -46.15
C GLU A 404 16.08 8.70 -45.11
N MET A 405 16.29 7.45 -45.53
CA MET A 405 16.31 6.30 -44.64
C MET A 405 17.44 6.36 -43.62
N ARG A 406 18.66 6.73 -44.05
CA ARG A 406 19.79 6.95 -43.13
C ARG A 406 19.45 8.01 -42.09
N THR A 407 18.75 9.06 -42.47
CA THR A 407 18.28 10.12 -41.55
C THR A 407 17.26 9.59 -40.55
N LEU A 408 16.31 8.76 -40.97
CA LEU A 408 15.32 8.13 -40.10
C LEU A 408 15.96 7.11 -39.14
N ILE A 409 16.85 6.24 -39.62
CA ILE A 409 17.64 5.31 -38.77
C ILE A 409 18.47 6.11 -37.75
N TRP A 410 19.00 7.25 -38.16
CA TRP A 410 19.70 8.19 -37.30
C TRP A 410 18.81 8.73 -36.17
N GLN A 411 17.58 9.14 -36.48
CA GLN A 411 16.60 9.53 -35.47
C GLN A 411 16.16 8.38 -34.56
N LEU A 412 16.40 7.12 -34.92
CA LEU A 412 16.09 5.96 -34.09
C LEU A 412 17.26 5.52 -33.18
N ARG A 413 18.43 6.18 -33.23
CA ARG A 413 19.58 5.89 -32.35
C ARG A 413 19.28 6.21 -30.87
N PRO A 414 20.01 5.60 -29.91
CA PRO A 414 19.95 5.99 -28.51
C PRO A 414 20.24 7.48 -28.33
N ALA A 415 19.43 8.17 -27.54
CA ALA A 415 19.60 9.60 -27.25
C ALA A 415 21.04 9.89 -26.77
N GLY A 416 21.67 10.92 -27.36
CA GLY A 416 23.02 11.36 -27.01
C GLY A 416 24.10 11.02 -28.03
N LEU A 417 23.94 10.01 -28.89
CA LEU A 417 24.92 9.68 -29.96
C LEU A 417 24.74 10.53 -31.24
N GLU A 418 23.99 11.62 -31.15
CA GLU A 418 23.51 12.38 -32.32
C GLU A 418 24.61 13.18 -33.05
N HIS A 419 25.76 13.35 -32.40
CA HIS A 419 26.89 14.09 -32.95
C HIS A 419 28.17 13.23 -32.91
N GLY A 420 28.02 11.90 -32.72
CA GLY A 420 29.11 10.94 -32.57
C GLY A 420 29.49 10.65 -31.11
N LEU A 421 30.20 9.54 -30.90
CA LEU A 421 30.61 9.05 -29.57
C LEU A 421 31.33 10.08 -28.70
N LEU A 422 32.30 10.81 -29.24
CA LEU A 422 33.15 11.70 -28.44
C LEU A 422 32.38 12.94 -27.95
N PRO A 423 31.62 13.67 -28.82
CA PRO A 423 30.72 14.72 -28.36
C PRO A 423 29.68 14.23 -27.35
N ALA A 424 29.15 13.02 -27.55
CA ALA A 424 28.19 12.39 -26.63
C ALA A 424 28.80 12.22 -25.21
N LEU A 425 29.99 11.63 -25.12
CA LEU A 425 30.69 11.40 -23.85
C LEU A 425 31.09 12.71 -23.17
N LYS A 426 31.50 13.71 -23.96
CA LYS A 426 31.82 15.05 -23.45
C LYS A 426 30.60 15.73 -22.84
N GLN A 427 29.49 15.77 -23.56
CA GLN A 427 28.24 16.37 -23.08
C GLN A 427 27.73 15.62 -21.83
N TYR A 428 27.79 14.29 -21.85
CA TYR A 428 27.39 13.46 -20.70
C TYR A 428 28.25 13.77 -19.46
N GLY A 429 29.58 13.81 -19.60
CA GLY A 429 30.49 14.16 -18.51
C GLY A 429 30.24 15.57 -17.96
N GLN A 430 30.06 16.57 -18.85
CA GLN A 430 29.77 17.95 -18.46
C GLN A 430 28.44 18.08 -17.71
N SER A 431 27.40 17.32 -18.11
CA SER A 431 26.11 17.30 -17.41
C SER A 431 26.20 16.76 -15.97
N MET A 432 27.27 16.02 -15.65
CA MET A 432 27.58 15.51 -14.31
C MET A 432 28.61 16.36 -13.56
N ASP A 433 28.89 17.59 -14.05
CA ASP A 433 29.86 18.50 -13.45
C ASP A 433 31.28 17.89 -13.42
N LEU A 434 31.69 17.28 -14.55
CA LEU A 434 33.06 16.83 -14.82
C LEU A 434 33.72 17.74 -15.87
N ASN A 435 35.01 18.03 -15.66
CA ASN A 435 35.90 18.68 -16.61
C ASN A 435 36.49 17.63 -17.56
N VAL A 436 35.91 17.53 -18.76
CA VAL A 436 36.29 16.53 -19.77
C VAL A 436 37.37 17.09 -20.70
N TYR A 437 38.50 16.41 -20.78
CA TYR A 437 39.58 16.66 -21.74
C TYR A 437 39.61 15.52 -22.77
N GLU A 438 39.68 15.83 -24.05
CA GLU A 438 39.53 14.84 -25.13
C GLU A 438 40.75 14.80 -26.06
N HIS A 439 41.12 13.61 -26.51
CA HIS A 439 42.15 13.39 -27.53
C HIS A 439 41.70 12.32 -28.54
N VAL A 440 41.91 12.58 -29.83
CA VAL A 440 41.46 11.71 -30.92
C VAL A 440 42.58 11.45 -31.92
N GLU A 441 42.80 10.18 -32.25
CA GLU A 441 43.75 9.75 -33.29
C GLU A 441 43.11 8.75 -34.26
N GLY A 442 43.17 9.03 -35.56
CA GLY A 442 42.77 8.09 -36.62
C GLY A 442 41.26 7.85 -36.81
N VAL A 443 40.39 8.55 -36.07
CA VAL A 443 38.94 8.30 -36.09
C VAL A 443 38.24 9.15 -37.16
N ARG A 444 37.64 8.50 -38.18
CA ARG A 444 36.66 9.13 -39.09
C ARG A 444 35.25 8.58 -38.89
N GLU A 445 35.09 7.25 -38.83
CA GLU A 445 33.82 6.55 -38.54
C GLU A 445 34.12 5.22 -37.81
N LEU A 446 33.25 4.85 -36.85
CA LEU A 446 33.30 3.57 -36.13
C LEU A 446 32.09 2.71 -36.51
N PRO A 447 32.22 1.38 -36.60
CA PRO A 447 31.08 0.49 -36.71
C PRO A 447 30.08 0.73 -35.57
N ARG A 448 28.78 0.72 -35.89
CA ARG A 448 27.70 1.05 -34.94
C ARG A 448 27.78 0.25 -33.64
N ALA A 449 28.03 -1.05 -33.73
CA ALA A 449 28.13 -1.91 -32.55
C ALA A 449 29.26 -1.47 -31.60
N ILE A 450 30.39 -1.04 -32.17
CA ILE A 450 31.56 -0.54 -31.42
C ILE A 450 31.24 0.82 -30.80
N GLU A 451 30.59 1.71 -31.56
CA GLU A 451 30.17 3.03 -31.08
C GLU A 451 29.19 2.92 -29.90
N GLU A 452 28.19 2.03 -29.98
CA GLU A 452 27.23 1.78 -28.90
C GLU A 452 27.87 1.11 -27.67
N ALA A 453 28.79 0.16 -27.88
CA ALA A 453 29.53 -0.48 -26.79
C ALA A 453 30.39 0.54 -26.04
N PHE A 454 31.16 1.36 -26.76
CA PHE A 454 31.96 2.44 -26.19
C PHE A 454 31.12 3.52 -25.53
N TRP A 455 29.95 3.86 -26.05
CA TRP A 455 29.04 4.79 -25.40
C TRP A 455 28.58 4.28 -24.03
N ARG A 456 28.22 3.00 -23.93
CA ARG A 456 27.79 2.39 -22.67
C ARG A 456 28.94 2.24 -21.68
N ILE A 457 30.10 1.78 -22.15
CA ILE A 457 31.32 1.67 -21.33
C ILE A 457 31.74 3.05 -20.82
N GLY A 458 31.70 4.07 -21.68
CA GLY A 458 32.09 5.42 -21.33
C GLY A 458 31.14 6.08 -20.32
N GLN A 459 29.83 5.87 -20.42
CA GLN A 459 28.89 6.34 -19.42
C GLN A 459 29.16 5.73 -18.03
N GLU A 460 29.40 4.42 -17.97
CA GLU A 460 29.69 3.73 -16.71
C GLU A 460 31.02 4.21 -16.12
N ALA A 461 32.05 4.38 -16.94
CA ALA A 461 33.33 4.94 -16.52
C ALA A 461 33.19 6.36 -15.95
N LEU A 462 32.47 7.26 -16.63
CA LEU A 462 32.23 8.64 -16.15
C LEU A 462 31.43 8.67 -14.83
N ASN A 463 30.43 7.79 -14.69
CA ASN A 463 29.70 7.63 -13.43
C ASN A 463 30.62 7.17 -12.28
N ASN A 464 31.56 6.26 -12.58
CA ASN A 464 32.55 5.81 -11.61
C ASN A 464 33.49 6.95 -11.21
N VAL A 465 33.93 7.80 -12.14
CA VAL A 465 34.70 9.01 -11.82
C VAL A 465 33.92 9.89 -10.84
N LYS A 466 32.68 10.25 -11.19
CA LYS A 466 31.87 11.15 -10.35
C LYS A 466 31.63 10.61 -8.94
N LYS A 467 31.40 9.30 -8.81
CA LYS A 467 31.08 8.66 -7.52
C LYS A 467 32.32 8.34 -6.67
N HIS A 468 33.47 8.10 -7.29
CA HIS A 468 34.58 7.43 -6.61
C HIS A 468 35.94 8.11 -6.76
N ALA A 469 36.19 8.92 -7.80
CA ALA A 469 37.52 9.45 -8.05
C ALA A 469 37.92 10.56 -7.06
N GLY A 470 36.96 11.34 -6.54
CA GLY A 470 37.24 12.50 -5.70
C GLY A 470 37.88 13.67 -6.47
N THR A 471 37.79 13.64 -7.80
CA THR A 471 38.20 14.71 -8.72
C THR A 471 37.11 14.90 -9.78
N ASN A 472 37.01 16.11 -10.33
CA ASN A 472 36.13 16.39 -11.46
C ASN A 472 36.85 16.29 -12.81
N ALA A 473 38.18 16.11 -12.84
CA ALA A 473 38.94 16.05 -14.09
C ALA A 473 38.97 14.62 -14.68
N VAL A 474 38.56 14.49 -15.94
CA VAL A 474 38.57 13.23 -16.69
C VAL A 474 39.17 13.42 -18.09
N TYR A 475 39.99 12.48 -18.50
CA TYR A 475 40.63 12.46 -19.82
C TYR A 475 40.04 11.31 -20.63
N ILE A 476 39.54 11.61 -21.83
CA ILE A 476 38.96 10.65 -22.75
C ILE A 476 39.86 10.59 -23.98
N GLN A 477 40.36 9.40 -24.30
CA GLN A 477 41.15 9.16 -25.49
C GLN A 477 40.46 8.11 -26.36
N LEU A 478 40.23 8.47 -27.62
CA LEU A 478 39.67 7.57 -28.63
C LEU A 478 40.68 7.40 -29.77
N VAL A 479 41.17 6.17 -29.94
CA VAL A 479 42.15 5.82 -30.96
C VAL A 479 41.55 4.77 -31.88
N LYS A 480 41.65 4.97 -33.19
CA LYS A 480 41.32 3.97 -34.20
C LYS A 480 42.58 3.59 -34.98
N SER A 481 42.88 2.30 -35.02
CA SER A 481 43.89 1.69 -35.89
C SER A 481 43.21 1.02 -37.09
N GLU A 482 43.97 0.40 -37.99
CA GLU A 482 43.42 -0.34 -39.14
C GLU A 482 42.62 -1.59 -38.72
N HIS A 483 42.87 -2.14 -37.52
CA HIS A 483 42.30 -3.43 -37.09
C HIS A 483 41.61 -3.39 -35.72
N SER A 484 41.56 -2.23 -35.07
CA SER A 484 40.93 -2.10 -33.75
C SER A 484 40.61 -0.66 -33.42
N ALA A 485 39.63 -0.46 -32.55
CA ALA A 485 39.38 0.81 -31.89
C ALA A 485 39.60 0.64 -30.39
N SER A 486 40.08 1.69 -29.74
CA SER A 486 40.20 1.73 -28.29
C SER A 486 39.64 3.02 -27.71
N LEU A 487 38.79 2.88 -26.70
CA LEU A 487 38.33 3.96 -25.83
C LEU A 487 39.03 3.84 -24.48
N GLU A 488 39.73 4.89 -24.08
CA GLU A 488 40.42 4.99 -22.80
C GLU A 488 39.86 6.19 -22.00
N ILE A 489 39.49 5.95 -20.75
CA ILE A 489 38.99 6.97 -19.83
C ILE A 489 39.85 6.94 -18.58
N THR A 490 40.46 8.09 -18.28
CA THR A 490 41.44 8.25 -17.21
C THR A 490 41.03 9.35 -16.25
N ASP A 491 40.99 9.04 -14.96
CA ASP A 491 40.88 10.03 -13.89
C ASP A 491 42.15 10.07 -13.03
N ARG A 492 42.51 11.25 -12.53
CA ARG A 492 43.62 11.44 -11.57
C ARG A 492 43.12 11.49 -10.13
N GLY A 493 42.16 10.64 -9.82
CA GLY A 493 41.53 10.56 -8.51
C GLY A 493 42.31 9.75 -7.48
N SER A 494 41.61 9.36 -6.42
CA SER A 494 42.18 8.63 -5.28
C SER A 494 42.59 7.19 -5.60
N GLY A 495 42.13 6.65 -6.74
CA GLY A 495 42.37 5.28 -7.18
C GLY A 495 41.86 4.21 -6.19
N PHE A 496 41.98 2.93 -6.56
CA PHE A 496 41.55 1.81 -5.71
C PHE A 496 42.45 0.59 -5.87
N SER A 497 42.47 -0.28 -4.86
CA SER A 497 43.20 -1.55 -4.92
C SER A 497 42.32 -2.65 -5.52
N ALA A 498 42.64 -3.09 -6.73
CA ALA A 498 41.95 -4.20 -7.39
C ALA A 498 42.12 -5.55 -6.67
N ARG A 499 43.22 -5.73 -5.91
CA ARG A 499 43.60 -7.01 -5.28
C ARG A 499 42.84 -7.36 -3.98
N LYS A 500 42.06 -6.45 -3.39
CA LYS A 500 41.36 -6.67 -2.09
C LYS A 500 39.87 -7.06 -2.21
N ARG A 501 39.35 -7.29 -3.42
CA ARG A 501 37.96 -7.71 -3.66
C ARG A 501 37.88 -9.05 -4.38
N GLU A 502 38.48 -10.10 -3.81
CA GLU A 502 38.15 -11.47 -4.19
C GLU A 502 36.67 -11.71 -3.78
N GLY A 503 35.76 -11.74 -4.77
CA GLY A 503 34.37 -12.15 -4.59
C GLY A 503 33.26 -11.11 -4.87
N ARG A 504 33.59 -9.83 -5.10
CA ARG A 504 32.58 -8.83 -5.51
C ARG A 504 33.12 -7.90 -6.61
N GLN A 505 33.11 -8.38 -7.86
CA GLN A 505 33.07 -7.44 -8.99
C GLN A 505 31.75 -6.66 -8.86
N THR A 506 31.82 -5.33 -8.85
CA THR A 506 30.62 -4.49 -8.86
C THR A 506 29.93 -4.68 -10.22
N MET A 507 28.58 -4.72 -10.23
CA MET A 507 27.79 -4.96 -11.45
C MET A 507 28.20 -4.07 -12.63
N GLY A 508 28.64 -2.83 -12.37
CA GLY A 508 29.16 -1.91 -13.40
C GLY A 508 30.41 -2.41 -14.11
N LEU A 509 31.39 -2.98 -13.38
CA LEU A 509 32.63 -3.49 -13.99
C LEU A 509 32.38 -4.76 -14.82
N LEU A 510 31.45 -5.61 -14.36
CA LEU A 510 31.04 -6.82 -15.08
C LEU A 510 30.35 -6.45 -16.40
N SER A 511 29.37 -5.54 -16.34
CA SER A 511 28.65 -5.02 -17.52
C SER A 511 29.58 -4.37 -18.55
N MET A 512 30.59 -3.61 -18.11
CA MET A 512 31.57 -3.02 -19.04
C MET A 512 32.41 -4.10 -19.74
N ARG A 513 32.81 -5.15 -19.01
CA ARG A 513 33.61 -6.24 -19.56
C ARG A 513 32.81 -7.08 -20.56
N GLU A 514 31.62 -7.52 -20.18
CA GLU A 514 30.72 -8.29 -21.05
C GLU A 514 30.45 -7.58 -22.38
N ARG A 515 30.27 -6.26 -22.36
CA ARG A 515 30.04 -5.46 -23.57
C ARG A 515 31.24 -5.41 -24.52
N ALA A 516 32.46 -5.36 -23.97
CA ALA A 516 33.67 -5.43 -24.79
C ALA A 516 33.86 -6.85 -25.37
N GLU A 517 33.70 -7.87 -24.52
CA GLU A 517 33.88 -9.28 -24.88
C GLU A 517 32.84 -9.77 -25.92
N THR A 518 31.61 -9.26 -25.87
CA THR A 518 30.55 -9.58 -26.86
C THR A 518 30.97 -9.21 -28.28
N LEU A 519 31.87 -8.23 -28.43
CA LEU A 519 32.40 -7.79 -29.72
C LEU A 519 33.82 -8.33 -29.98
N GLY A 520 34.23 -9.38 -29.26
CA GLY A 520 35.59 -9.96 -29.36
C GLY A 520 36.69 -9.04 -28.82
N GLY A 521 36.31 -7.98 -28.10
CA GLY A 521 37.23 -7.04 -27.48
C GLY A 521 37.57 -7.38 -26.03
N GLU A 522 38.43 -6.56 -25.43
CA GLU A 522 38.86 -6.69 -24.06
C GLU A 522 38.69 -5.39 -23.27
N LEU A 523 38.49 -5.52 -21.96
CA LEU A 523 38.46 -4.41 -21.02
C LEU A 523 39.59 -4.56 -20.01
N SER A 524 40.50 -3.60 -19.99
CA SER A 524 41.55 -3.49 -18.98
C SER A 524 41.25 -2.33 -18.02
N ILE A 525 41.45 -2.57 -16.73
CA ILE A 525 41.29 -1.55 -15.69
C ILE A 525 42.55 -1.52 -14.85
N THR A 526 43.24 -0.39 -14.87
CA THR A 526 44.44 -0.17 -14.07
C THR A 526 44.14 0.89 -13.01
N SER A 527 44.31 0.54 -11.74
CA SER A 527 44.15 1.48 -10.62
C SER A 527 45.03 1.09 -9.44
N GLY A 528 45.36 2.06 -8.59
CA GLY A 528 46.08 1.86 -7.34
C GLY A 528 45.79 2.98 -6.36
N ILE A 529 45.91 2.72 -5.06
CA ILE A 529 45.70 3.76 -4.03
C ILE A 529 46.63 4.95 -4.30
N GLY A 530 46.06 6.13 -4.47
CA GLY A 530 46.77 7.38 -4.81
C GLY A 530 47.29 7.46 -6.24
N LYS A 531 46.91 6.52 -7.13
CA LYS A 531 47.27 6.52 -8.56
C LYS A 531 46.04 6.78 -9.43
N PRO A 532 46.23 7.31 -10.65
CA PRO A 532 45.16 7.42 -11.63
C PRO A 532 44.45 6.09 -11.87
N THR A 533 43.14 6.16 -12.12
CA THR A 533 42.38 5.01 -12.63
C THR A 533 42.24 5.15 -14.13
N ILE A 534 42.56 4.07 -14.84
CA ILE A 534 42.48 3.98 -16.30
C ILE A 534 41.54 2.83 -16.63
N VAL A 535 40.46 3.13 -17.36
CA VAL A 535 39.55 2.15 -17.94
C VAL A 535 39.77 2.17 -19.44
N LYS A 536 40.24 1.08 -20.01
CA LYS A 536 40.53 0.96 -21.44
C LYS A 536 39.81 -0.22 -22.04
N ALA A 537 38.94 0.04 -23.01
CA ALA A 537 38.29 -0.96 -23.83
C ALA A 537 38.92 -0.97 -25.21
N THR A 538 39.36 -2.14 -25.69
CA THR A 538 39.91 -2.34 -27.04
C THR A 538 39.03 -3.33 -27.76
N ILE A 539 38.48 -2.97 -28.93
CA ILE A 539 37.61 -3.83 -29.72
C ILE A 539 38.23 -4.00 -31.11
N PRO A 540 38.57 -5.23 -31.52
CA PRO A 540 39.06 -5.50 -32.86
C PRO A 540 37.94 -5.34 -33.89
N PHE A 541 38.29 -4.87 -35.08
CA PHE A 541 37.42 -4.97 -36.25
C PHE A 541 38.31 -5.25 -37.47
N SER A 542 37.98 -6.26 -38.26
CA SER A 542 38.70 -6.51 -39.51
C SER A 542 38.32 -5.45 -40.54
N ALA A 543 39.29 -5.01 -41.35
CA ALA A 543 39.05 -4.21 -42.54
C ALA A 543 38.35 -5.01 -43.68
N GLU A 544 37.91 -6.24 -43.39
CA GLU A 544 37.22 -7.16 -44.31
C GLU A 544 35.75 -7.41 -43.94
N LEU A 545 35.15 -6.62 -43.04
CA LEU A 545 33.69 -6.66 -42.82
C LEU A 545 32.91 -5.74 -43.78
N ASP A 546 33.51 -5.36 -44.90
CA ASP A 546 32.83 -4.77 -46.07
C ASP A 546 32.86 -5.69 -47.32
N ILE A 547 33.41 -6.91 -47.24
CA ILE A 547 33.36 -7.89 -48.34
C ILE A 547 33.32 -9.31 -47.75
N CYS A 548 32.12 -9.82 -47.41
CA CYS A 548 31.73 -11.24 -47.46
C CYS A 548 30.41 -11.46 -46.69
N ASP A 549 29.28 -11.13 -47.34
CA ASP A 549 28.07 -11.96 -47.28
C ASP A 549 27.69 -12.47 -48.70
N GLU A 550 28.61 -12.34 -49.67
CA GLU A 550 28.56 -13.08 -50.94
C GLU A 550 29.60 -14.21 -50.86
N ILE A 551 29.17 -15.41 -51.27
CA ILE A 551 29.89 -16.70 -51.25
C ILE A 551 29.79 -17.47 -49.92
N ARG A 552 28.58 -17.93 -49.59
CA ARG A 552 28.35 -19.22 -48.91
C ARG A 552 26.92 -19.71 -49.18
N ASP A 553 26.59 -19.89 -50.46
CA ASP A 553 25.41 -20.66 -50.91
C ASP A 553 25.60 -21.19 -52.35
N GLU A 554 26.79 -21.68 -52.69
CA GLU A 554 26.99 -22.61 -53.81
C GLU A 554 28.11 -23.60 -53.44
N GLU A 555 27.77 -24.62 -52.65
CA GLU A 555 28.36 -25.97 -52.62
C GLU A 555 27.79 -26.75 -51.41
N GLN A 556 26.51 -27.17 -51.51
CA GLN A 556 25.95 -28.43 -50.98
C GLN A 556 24.40 -28.41 -50.99
N SER A 557 23.81 -28.49 -52.17
CA SER A 557 22.68 -29.38 -52.55
C SER A 557 22.09 -28.98 -53.89
#